data_AF-A0A3N5SS36-F1
#
_entry.id   AF-A0A3N5SS36-F1
#
_cell.length_a   1.000
_cell.length_b   1.000
_cell.length_c   1.000
_cell.angle_alpha   90.00
_cell.angle_beta   90.00
_cell.angle_gamma   90.00
#
_symmetry.space_group_name_H-M   'P 1'
#
loop_
_entity.id
_entity.type
_entity.pdbx_description
1 polymer ?
#
loop_
_entity_poly.entity_id
_entity_poly.type
_entity_poly.pdbx_seq_one_letter_code
_entity_poly.pdbx_strand_id
1 'polypeptide(L)'
;LVLINEDWLTRGANGISGIPRPWRHLFSRGYDLFYLGIIAAIVLIVYLILERMRVSPYGRVLKAIREDDEVAAIAGKNVFRFKVQAFTLGAAIAGLAGFLYAHYITYVSPDTFVPALTIYVWVALIAGGSGNNKGAILGAVVLLGFLEGARFVKDFIPFLTDVRLAAAREIMVGLSLILLMFYKQEGILPEERPKSTLPPSLLDKG
;
A
#
# COMPACT_ATOMS: atom_id res chain seq x y z
N LEU A 1 -25.05 -1.54 10.50
CA LEU A 1 -26.36 -0.84 10.56
C LEU A 1 -26.54 -0.06 11.87
N VAL A 2 -26.34 -0.65 13.05
CA VAL A 2 -26.48 0.07 14.34
C VAL A 2 -25.50 1.25 14.48
N LEU A 3 -24.22 1.10 14.11
CA LEU A 3 -23.21 2.16 14.19
C LEU A 3 -23.41 3.35 13.23
N ILE A 4 -24.25 3.19 12.19
CA ILE A 4 -24.53 4.22 11.18
C ILE A 4 -25.70 5.12 11.61
N ASN A 5 -26.47 4.70 12.62
CA ASN A 5 -27.67 5.40 13.09
C ASN A 5 -27.43 6.20 14.39
N GLU A 6 -26.23 6.12 14.99
CA GLU A 6 -25.87 6.82 16.22
C GLU A 6 -25.28 8.21 15.90
N ASP A 7 -26.14 9.10 15.40
CA ASP A 7 -25.78 10.46 14.96
C ASP A 7 -25.06 11.30 16.03
N TRP A 8 -25.35 11.04 17.31
CA TRP A 8 -24.79 11.78 18.43
C TRP A 8 -23.31 11.50 18.70
N LEU A 9 -22.81 10.32 18.32
CA LEU A 9 -21.42 9.89 18.59
C LEU A 9 -20.57 9.81 17.32
N THR A 10 -21.17 9.44 16.18
CA THR A 10 -20.44 9.20 14.91
C THR A 10 -20.87 10.12 13.75
N ARG A 11 -21.90 10.97 13.93
CA ARG A 11 -22.60 11.69 12.85
C ARG A 11 -23.17 10.77 11.75
N GLY A 12 -23.35 9.50 12.09
CA GLY A 12 -23.98 8.49 11.23
C GLY A 12 -23.27 8.28 9.89
N ALA A 13 -24.04 8.10 8.81
CA ALA A 13 -23.52 7.93 7.45
C ALA A 13 -22.78 9.16 6.89
N ASN A 14 -22.94 10.33 7.52
CA ASN A 14 -22.39 11.59 7.03
C ASN A 14 -20.88 11.77 7.34
N GLY A 15 -20.29 10.89 8.14
CA GLY A 15 -18.86 10.92 8.44
C GLY A 15 -18.40 12.14 9.26
N ILE A 16 -17.08 12.23 9.45
CA ILE A 16 -16.42 13.32 10.16
C ILE A 16 -15.86 14.30 9.12
N SER A 17 -16.46 15.48 9.04
CA SER A 17 -16.04 16.58 8.18
C SER A 17 -15.35 17.69 8.98
N GLY A 18 -14.49 18.46 8.31
CA GLY A 18 -13.83 19.62 8.91
C GLY A 18 -12.54 19.29 9.67
N ILE A 19 -11.88 18.18 9.34
CA ILE A 19 -10.57 17.86 9.91
C ILE A 19 -9.60 19.00 9.52
N PRO A 20 -8.98 19.68 10.50
CA PRO A 20 -8.18 20.87 10.23
C PRO A 20 -6.95 20.48 9.43
N ARG A 21 -6.68 21.21 8.35
CA ARG A 21 -5.43 21.06 7.59
C ARG A 21 -4.28 21.70 8.39
N PRO A 22 -3.30 20.92 8.88
CA PRO A 22 -2.20 21.45 9.69
C PRO A 22 -1.47 22.56 8.95
N TRP A 23 -1.18 23.69 9.60
CA TRP A 23 -0.41 24.80 9.00
C TRP A 23 -0.96 25.43 7.71
N ARG A 24 -2.23 25.18 7.33
CA ARG A 24 -2.86 25.80 6.14
C ARG A 24 -2.86 27.34 6.19
N HIS A 25 -2.92 27.91 7.38
CA HIS A 25 -2.90 29.37 7.59
C HIS A 25 -1.53 30.00 7.25
N LEU A 26 -0.43 29.24 7.30
CA LEU A 26 0.93 29.71 7.00
C LEU A 26 1.27 29.57 5.50
N PHE A 27 0.70 28.56 4.82
CA PHE A 27 1.06 28.20 3.44
C PHE A 27 -0.16 28.17 2.51
N SER A 28 -0.92 29.26 2.45
CA SER A 28 -2.21 29.31 1.70
C SER A 28 -2.06 29.11 0.20
N ARG A 29 -0.99 29.63 -0.42
CA ARG A 29 -0.60 29.37 -1.81
C ARG A 29 0.51 28.31 -1.81
N GLY A 30 0.23 27.11 -2.33
CA GLY A 30 1.21 26.01 -2.39
C GLY A 30 1.12 24.97 -1.27
N TYR A 31 0.05 24.99 -0.45
CA TYR A 31 -0.20 24.01 0.60
C TYR A 31 -0.05 22.56 0.11
N ASP A 32 -0.59 22.23 -1.06
CA ASP A 32 -0.60 20.86 -1.57
C ASP A 32 0.82 20.37 -1.89
N LEU A 33 1.70 21.23 -2.39
CA LEU A 33 3.12 20.92 -2.61
C LEU A 33 3.89 20.79 -1.28
N PHE A 34 3.60 21.67 -0.32
CA PHE A 34 4.19 21.58 1.02
C PHE A 34 3.78 20.27 1.72
N TYR A 35 2.50 19.92 1.67
CA TYR A 35 1.96 18.71 2.26
C TYR A 35 2.47 17.44 1.56
N LEU A 36 2.62 17.47 0.23
CA LEU A 36 3.31 16.44 -0.54
C LEU A 36 4.74 16.24 -0.03
N GLY A 37 5.48 17.32 0.22
CA GLY A 37 6.83 17.27 0.77
C GLY A 37 6.88 16.59 2.15
N ILE A 38 5.92 16.89 3.04
CA ILE A 38 5.79 16.23 4.34
C ILE A 38 5.52 14.73 4.17
N ILE A 39 4.54 14.36 3.33
CA ILE A 39 4.22 12.95 3.09
C ILE A 39 5.44 12.22 2.52
N ALA A 40 6.11 12.80 1.52
CA ALA A 40 7.30 12.23 0.92
C ALA A 40 8.42 12.02 1.95
N ALA A 41 8.64 12.98 2.86
CA ALA A 41 9.59 12.85 3.94
C ALA A 41 9.22 11.73 4.92
N ILE A 42 7.94 11.62 5.32
CA ILE A 42 7.47 10.55 6.19
C ILE A 42 7.63 9.17 5.51
N VAL A 43 7.23 9.05 4.25
CA VAL A 43 7.40 7.83 3.46
C VAL A 43 8.87 7.45 3.35
N LEU A 44 9.76 8.42 3.11
CA LEU A 44 11.20 8.18 3.08
C LEU A 44 11.73 7.68 4.43
N ILE A 45 11.32 8.31 5.54
CA ILE A 45 11.72 7.87 6.90
C ILE A 45 11.25 6.44 7.17
N VAL A 46 9.97 6.15 6.90
CA VAL A 46 9.42 4.80 7.08
C VAL A 46 10.15 3.80 6.20
N TYR A 47 10.42 4.14 4.93
CA TYR A 47 11.18 3.32 4.01
C TYR A 47 12.59 3.01 4.55
N LEU A 48 13.32 4.01 5.04
CA LEU A 48 14.66 3.82 5.59
C LEU A 48 14.65 2.92 6.84
N ILE A 49 13.65 3.08 7.71
CA ILE A 49 13.47 2.23 8.90
C ILE A 49 13.18 0.78 8.49
N LEU A 50 12.24 0.57 7.56
CA LEU A 50 11.90 -0.76 7.05
C LEU A 50 13.08 -1.43 6.34
N GLU A 51 13.85 -0.67 5.56
CA GLU A 51 15.03 -1.19 4.85
C GLU A 51 16.13 -1.60 5.82
N ARG A 52 16.36 -0.79 6.86
CA ARG A 52 17.31 -1.14 7.93
C ARG A 52 16.85 -2.38 8.71
N MET A 53 15.55 -2.49 9.00
CA MET A 53 14.99 -3.67 9.67
C MET A 53 15.08 -4.92 8.79
N ARG A 54 14.89 -4.81 7.47
CA ARG A 54 15.01 -5.91 6.51
C ARG A 54 16.39 -6.56 6.54
N VAL A 55 17.45 -5.77 6.59
CA VAL A 55 18.84 -6.25 6.61
C VAL A 55 19.28 -6.72 8.01
N SER A 56 18.59 -6.27 9.06
CA SER A 56 18.92 -6.63 10.45
C SER A 56 18.66 -8.12 10.78
N PRO A 57 19.15 -8.64 11.93
CA PRO A 57 18.80 -9.99 12.40
C PRO A 57 17.29 -10.22 12.50
N TYR A 58 16.52 -9.19 12.83
CA TYR A 58 15.05 -9.27 12.88
C TYR A 58 14.46 -9.62 11.51
N GLY A 59 14.84 -8.88 10.46
CA GLY A 59 14.38 -9.12 9.10
C GLY A 59 14.79 -10.50 8.54
N ARG A 60 15.99 -10.98 8.91
CA ARG A 60 16.44 -12.34 8.55
C ARG A 60 15.58 -13.43 9.17
N VAL A 61 15.16 -13.27 10.42
CA VAL A 61 14.23 -14.21 11.07
C VAL A 61 12.85 -14.15 10.41
N LEU A 62 12.34 -12.95 10.09
CA LEU A 62 11.08 -12.81 9.35
C LEU A 62 11.14 -13.47 7.97
N LYS A 63 12.27 -13.37 7.28
CA LYS A 63 12.49 -14.04 5.99
C LYS A 63 12.48 -15.56 6.13
N ALA A 64 13.16 -16.10 7.14
CA ALA A 64 13.14 -17.54 7.42
C ALA A 64 11.72 -18.04 7.76
N ILE A 65 10.99 -17.30 8.59
CA ILE A 65 9.58 -17.57 8.91
C ILE A 65 8.71 -17.56 7.64
N ARG A 66 8.94 -16.63 6.70
CA ARG A 66 8.21 -16.57 5.42
C ARG A 66 8.49 -17.77 4.51
N GLU A 67 9.70 -18.33 4.58
CA GLU A 67 10.09 -19.51 3.80
C GLU A 67 9.53 -20.79 4.41
N ASP A 68 9.71 -20.99 5.72
CA ASP A 68 9.17 -22.11 6.48
C ASP A 68 9.07 -21.78 7.98
N ASP A 69 7.84 -21.68 8.48
CA ASP A 69 7.54 -21.41 9.89
C ASP A 69 8.05 -22.52 10.83
N GLU A 70 7.97 -23.78 10.40
CA GLU A 70 8.33 -24.94 11.22
C GLU A 70 9.85 -25.03 11.39
N VAL A 71 10.60 -24.84 10.30
CA VAL A 71 12.08 -24.79 10.34
C VAL A 71 12.57 -23.64 11.22
N ALA A 72 11.94 -22.46 11.13
CA ALA A 72 12.28 -21.33 11.99
C ALA A 72 12.01 -21.63 13.48
N ALA A 73 10.94 -22.37 13.79
CA ALA A 73 10.61 -22.78 15.15
C ALA A 73 11.63 -23.78 15.71
N ILE A 74 12.04 -24.78 14.92
CA ILE A 74 13.08 -25.76 15.29
C ILE A 74 14.42 -25.06 15.56
N ALA A 75 14.74 -24.01 14.80
CA ALA A 75 15.92 -23.16 15.02
C ALA A 75 15.84 -22.28 16.30
N GLY A 76 14.85 -22.50 17.17
CA GLY A 76 14.68 -21.83 18.45
C GLY A 76 14.10 -20.42 18.36
N LYS A 77 13.49 -20.03 17.22
CA LYS A 77 12.82 -18.73 17.08
C LYS A 77 11.36 -18.82 17.49
N ASN A 78 10.90 -17.87 18.28
CA ASN A 78 9.49 -17.79 18.65
C ASN A 78 8.67 -17.16 17.51
N VAL A 79 8.22 -17.99 16.57
CA VAL A 79 7.47 -17.59 15.36
C VAL A 79 6.29 -16.69 15.69
N PHE A 80 5.49 -17.06 16.71
CA PHE A 80 4.32 -16.29 17.13
C PHE A 80 4.66 -14.85 17.52
N ARG A 81 5.70 -14.64 18.35
CA ARG A 81 6.14 -13.29 18.75
C ARG A 81 6.59 -12.45 17.55
N PHE A 82 7.33 -13.03 16.62
CA PHE A 82 7.78 -12.31 15.42
C PHE A 82 6.60 -11.93 14.51
N LYS A 83 5.61 -12.82 14.34
CA LYS A 83 4.39 -12.52 13.57
C LYS A 83 3.55 -11.40 14.20
N VAL A 84 3.37 -11.42 15.52
CA VAL A 84 2.65 -10.35 16.23
C VAL A 84 3.39 -9.02 16.09
N GLN A 85 4.71 -8.99 16.26
CA GLN A 85 5.51 -7.77 16.08
C GLN A 85 5.40 -7.22 14.65
N ALA A 86 5.48 -8.09 13.64
CA ALA A 86 5.33 -7.70 12.24
C ALA A 86 3.94 -7.13 11.96
N PHE A 87 2.89 -7.76 12.51
CA PHE A 87 1.52 -7.27 12.40
C PHE A 87 1.33 -5.90 13.08
N THR A 88 1.81 -5.73 14.32
CA THR A 88 1.72 -4.46 15.04
C THR A 88 2.45 -3.34 14.30
N LEU A 89 3.65 -3.61 13.77
CA LEU A 89 4.40 -2.65 12.97
C LEU A 89 3.63 -2.25 11.70
N GLY A 90 3.08 -3.23 10.97
CA GLY A 90 2.26 -2.97 9.78
C GLY A 90 1.01 -2.15 10.11
N ALA A 91 0.32 -2.48 11.20
CA ALA A 91 -0.86 -1.75 11.66
C ALA A 91 -0.53 -0.30 12.07
N ALA A 92 0.61 -0.07 12.72
CA ALA A 92 1.06 1.27 13.08
C ALA A 92 1.35 2.13 11.83
N ILE A 93 2.01 1.57 10.82
CA ILE A 93 2.28 2.26 9.55
C ILE A 93 0.98 2.54 8.78
N ALA A 94 0.06 1.58 8.73
CA ALA A 94 -1.25 1.76 8.13
C ALA A 94 -2.09 2.83 8.85
N GLY A 95 -2.03 2.88 10.18
CA GLY A 95 -2.67 3.92 11.00
C GLY A 95 -2.09 5.31 10.73
N LEU A 96 -0.77 5.42 10.60
CA LEU A 96 -0.10 6.67 10.20
C LEU A 96 -0.53 7.11 8.79
N ALA A 97 -0.62 6.19 7.83
CA ALA A 97 -1.11 6.49 6.49
C ALA A 97 -2.57 6.99 6.50
N GLY A 98 -3.44 6.33 7.29
CA GLY A 98 -4.83 6.76 7.47
C GLY A 98 -4.95 8.14 8.13
N PHE A 99 -4.12 8.43 9.13
CA PHE A 99 -4.05 9.74 9.77
C PHE A 99 -3.69 10.85 8.77
N LEU A 100 -2.64 10.64 7.96
CA LEU A 100 -2.21 11.60 6.93
C LEU A 100 -3.26 11.76 5.83
N TYR A 101 -3.92 10.67 5.44
CA TYR A 101 -4.99 10.69 4.46
C TYR A 101 -6.18 11.51 4.96
N ALA A 102 -6.66 11.26 6.18
CA ALA A 102 -7.79 11.98 6.77
C ALA A 102 -7.58 13.51 6.82
N HIS A 103 -6.36 13.97 7.14
CA HIS A 103 -6.01 15.40 7.14
C HIS A 103 -5.92 16.01 5.73
N TYR A 104 -5.64 15.20 4.71
CA TYR A 104 -5.59 15.64 3.32
C TYR A 104 -7.00 15.88 2.74
N ILE A 105 -7.84 14.84 2.81
CA ILE A 105 -9.21 14.85 2.28
C ILE A 105 -10.15 15.69 3.18
N THR A 106 -9.77 15.95 4.44
CA THR A 106 -10.53 16.76 5.43
C THR A 106 -11.92 16.22 5.78
N TYR A 107 -12.16 14.97 5.37
CA TYR A 107 -13.43 14.28 5.45
C TYR A 107 -13.15 12.78 5.58
N VAL A 108 -13.90 12.10 6.44
CA VAL A 108 -13.80 10.65 6.58
C VAL A 108 -15.20 10.08 6.71
N SER A 109 -15.61 9.22 5.77
CA SER A 109 -16.85 8.45 5.87
C SER A 109 -16.58 6.94 5.85
N PRO A 110 -17.48 6.13 6.43
CA PRO A 110 -17.39 4.67 6.35
C PRO A 110 -17.32 4.14 4.91
N ASP A 111 -17.95 4.84 3.95
CA ASP A 111 -17.95 4.45 2.53
C ASP A 111 -16.57 4.59 1.86
N THR A 112 -15.64 5.31 2.48
CA THR A 112 -14.27 5.46 1.98
C THR A 112 -13.42 4.22 2.25
N PHE A 113 -13.79 3.41 3.25
CA PHE A 113 -13.04 2.21 3.68
C PHE A 113 -13.74 0.92 3.25
N VAL A 114 -13.95 0.80 1.95
CA VAL A 114 -14.53 -0.40 1.35
C VAL A 114 -13.47 -1.48 1.11
N PRO A 115 -13.87 -2.77 1.02
CA PRO A 115 -12.94 -3.89 0.75
C PRO A 115 -12.10 -3.71 -0.51
N ALA A 116 -12.55 -2.92 -1.49
CA ALA A 116 -11.78 -2.61 -2.69
C ALA A 116 -10.40 -1.98 -2.36
N LEU A 117 -10.30 -1.19 -1.28
CA LEU A 117 -9.04 -0.58 -0.87
C LEU A 117 -7.96 -1.63 -0.56
N THR A 118 -8.32 -2.70 0.14
CA THR A 118 -7.35 -3.75 0.49
C THR A 118 -6.92 -4.52 -0.75
N ILE A 119 -7.84 -4.76 -1.70
CA ILE A 119 -7.54 -5.35 -3.00
C ILE A 119 -6.54 -4.48 -3.77
N TYR A 120 -6.73 -3.16 -3.81
CA TYR A 120 -5.78 -2.26 -4.46
C TYR A 120 -4.40 -2.31 -3.81
N VAL A 121 -4.31 -2.34 -2.48
CA VAL A 121 -3.02 -2.49 -1.78
C VAL A 121 -2.34 -3.80 -2.16
N TRP A 122 -3.08 -4.92 -2.20
CA TRP A 122 -2.56 -6.21 -2.64
C TRP A 122 -2.09 -6.20 -4.10
N VAL A 123 -2.88 -5.61 -5.00
CA VAL A 123 -2.53 -5.50 -6.42
C VAL A 123 -1.28 -4.63 -6.60
N ALA A 124 -1.18 -3.50 -5.90
CA ALA A 124 0.03 -2.68 -5.90
C ALA A 124 1.25 -3.47 -5.43
N LEU A 125 1.11 -4.27 -4.36
CA LEU A 125 2.21 -5.07 -3.83
C LEU A 125 2.66 -6.16 -4.82
N ILE A 126 1.72 -6.86 -5.44
CA ILE A 126 1.99 -7.88 -6.46
C ILE A 126 2.64 -7.25 -7.70
N ALA A 127 2.10 -6.12 -8.17
CA ALA A 127 2.64 -5.36 -9.29
C ALA A 127 4.10 -4.95 -9.05
N GLY A 128 4.38 -4.46 -7.86
CA GLY A 128 5.68 -3.96 -7.46
C GLY A 128 6.72 -5.06 -7.20
N GLY A 129 6.28 -6.16 -6.59
CA GLY A 129 7.10 -7.23 -6.06
C GLY A 129 7.00 -7.30 -4.53
N SER A 130 6.56 -8.44 -4.00
CA SER A 130 6.25 -8.64 -2.56
C SER A 130 7.47 -8.81 -1.66
N GLY A 131 8.67 -8.93 -2.22
CA GLY A 131 9.89 -9.26 -1.48
C GLY A 131 10.86 -8.09 -1.23
N ASN A 132 10.53 -6.88 -1.67
CA ASN A 132 11.33 -5.70 -1.33
C ASN A 132 10.51 -4.41 -1.23
N ASN A 133 10.97 -3.50 -0.36
CA ASN A 133 10.29 -2.25 -0.07
C ASN A 133 10.23 -1.30 -1.28
N LYS A 134 11.22 -1.36 -2.19
CA LYS A 134 11.25 -0.53 -3.41
C LYS A 134 10.15 -0.94 -4.39
N GLY A 135 9.95 -2.24 -4.55
CA GLY A 135 8.88 -2.85 -5.32
C GLY A 135 7.53 -2.38 -4.80
N ALA A 136 7.29 -2.47 -3.50
CA ALA A 136 6.05 -1.99 -2.89
C ALA A 136 5.72 -0.52 -3.21
N ILE A 137 6.71 0.38 -3.12
CA ILE A 137 6.53 1.80 -3.48
C ILE A 137 6.24 1.96 -4.98
N LEU A 138 7.03 1.31 -5.83
CA LEU A 138 6.86 1.41 -7.28
C LEU A 138 5.51 0.87 -7.73
N GLY A 139 5.09 -0.27 -7.19
CA GLY A 139 3.78 -0.85 -7.47
C GLY A 139 2.63 0.03 -7.03
N ALA A 140 2.74 0.70 -5.87
CA ALA A 140 1.75 1.68 -5.42
C ALA A 140 1.69 2.91 -6.35
N VAL A 141 2.85 3.45 -6.74
CA VAL A 141 2.93 4.59 -7.67
C VAL A 141 2.35 4.24 -9.04
N VAL A 142 2.70 3.07 -9.58
CA VAL A 142 2.18 2.59 -10.86
C VAL A 142 0.67 2.40 -10.79
N LEU A 143 0.18 1.69 -9.77
CA LEU A 143 -1.24 1.44 -9.60
C LEU A 143 -2.02 2.75 -9.48
N LEU A 144 -1.59 3.66 -8.59
CA LEU A 144 -2.24 4.96 -8.42
C LEU A 144 -2.14 5.79 -9.70
N GLY A 145 -1.00 5.74 -10.40
CA GLY A 145 -0.83 6.36 -11.70
C GLY A 145 -1.83 5.87 -12.74
N PHE A 146 -2.18 4.58 -12.74
CA PHE A 146 -3.26 4.05 -13.59
C PHE A 146 -4.66 4.51 -13.14
N LEU A 147 -4.96 4.40 -11.84
CA LEU A 147 -6.28 4.76 -11.29
C LEU A 147 -6.61 6.26 -11.45
N GLU A 148 -5.62 7.11 -11.22
CA GLU A 148 -5.73 8.56 -11.33
C GLU A 148 -5.48 9.03 -12.77
N GLY A 149 -4.58 8.37 -13.49
CA GLY A 149 -4.29 8.62 -14.91
C GLY A 149 -5.52 8.46 -15.79
N ALA A 150 -6.37 7.48 -15.48
CA ALA A 150 -7.66 7.27 -16.15
C ALA A 150 -8.60 8.49 -16.04
N ARG A 151 -8.39 9.42 -15.09
CA ARG A 151 -9.17 10.67 -15.02
C ARG A 151 -8.86 11.61 -16.17
N PHE A 152 -7.61 11.65 -16.65
CA PHE A 152 -7.21 12.49 -17.78
C PHE A 152 -7.78 12.00 -19.12
N VAL A 153 -8.19 10.73 -19.21
CA VAL A 153 -8.87 10.19 -20.40
C VAL A 153 -10.21 10.88 -20.65
N LYS A 154 -10.87 11.40 -19.59
CA LYS A 154 -12.10 12.19 -19.71
C LYS A 154 -11.89 13.44 -20.58
N ASP A 155 -10.71 14.04 -20.52
CA ASP A 155 -10.40 15.27 -21.26
C ASP A 155 -10.20 15.02 -22.77
N PHE A 156 -9.91 13.77 -23.16
CA PHE A 156 -9.71 13.38 -24.56
C PHE A 156 -10.99 12.88 -25.26
N ILE A 157 -12.04 12.51 -24.52
CA ILE A 157 -13.31 11.99 -25.08
C ILE A 157 -14.51 12.79 -24.54
N PRO A 158 -14.66 14.07 -24.93
CA PRO A 158 -15.75 14.94 -24.44
C PRO A 158 -17.15 14.56 -24.97
N PHE A 159 -17.26 13.56 -25.86
CA PHE A 159 -18.51 13.19 -26.54
C PHE A 159 -19.37 12.14 -25.79
N LEU A 160 -18.93 11.67 -24.63
CA LEU A 160 -19.64 10.67 -23.82
C LEU A 160 -20.35 11.34 -22.62
N THR A 161 -21.58 10.91 -22.31
CA THR A 161 -22.31 11.34 -21.12
C THR A 161 -21.54 10.96 -19.84
N ASP A 162 -21.57 11.79 -18.78
CA ASP A 162 -20.82 11.58 -17.54
C ASP A 162 -20.99 10.17 -16.93
N VAL A 163 -22.19 9.58 -17.05
CA VAL A 163 -22.50 8.24 -16.58
C VAL A 163 -21.75 7.15 -17.38
N ARG A 164 -21.64 7.30 -18.70
CA ARG A 164 -20.93 6.34 -19.56
C ARG A 164 -19.41 6.46 -19.40
N LEU A 165 -18.91 7.67 -19.15
CA LEU A 165 -17.51 7.90 -18.80
C LEU A 165 -17.12 7.25 -17.47
N ALA A 166 -18.00 7.33 -16.46
CA ALA A 166 -17.79 6.64 -15.19
C ALA A 166 -17.72 5.12 -15.38
N ALA A 167 -18.65 4.53 -16.14
CA ALA A 167 -18.61 3.09 -16.44
C ALA A 167 -17.38 2.68 -17.26
N ALA A 168 -17.02 3.44 -18.29
CA ALA A 168 -15.83 3.18 -19.11
C ALA A 168 -14.54 3.27 -18.29
N ARG A 169 -14.48 4.20 -17.32
CA ARG A 169 -13.35 4.32 -16.38
C ARG A 169 -13.18 3.07 -15.53
N GLU A 170 -14.25 2.56 -14.92
CA GLU A 170 -14.18 1.34 -14.10
C GLU A 170 -13.71 0.13 -14.94
N ILE A 171 -14.17 0.04 -16.19
CA ILE A 171 -13.71 -1.00 -17.13
C ILE A 171 -12.23 -0.83 -17.47
N MET A 172 -11.76 0.40 -17.75
CA MET A 172 -10.34 0.67 -18.04
C MET A 172 -9.45 0.39 -16.83
N VAL A 173 -9.90 0.73 -15.62
CA VAL A 173 -9.18 0.41 -14.39
C VAL A 173 -9.10 -1.11 -14.22
N GLY A 174 -10.22 -1.83 -14.33
CA GLY A 174 -10.23 -3.29 -14.25
C GLY A 174 -9.34 -3.95 -15.30
N LEU A 175 -9.39 -3.48 -16.55
CA LEU A 175 -8.55 -3.99 -17.63
C LEU A 175 -7.06 -3.68 -17.39
N SER A 176 -6.74 -2.49 -16.88
CA SER A 176 -5.36 -2.12 -16.51
C SER A 176 -4.83 -3.02 -15.41
N LEU A 177 -5.65 -3.37 -14.42
CA LEU A 177 -5.27 -4.32 -13.37
C LEU A 177 -5.03 -5.73 -13.92
N ILE A 178 -5.90 -6.21 -14.82
CA ILE A 178 -5.75 -7.51 -15.47
C ILE A 178 -4.45 -7.55 -16.29
N LEU A 179 -4.20 -6.51 -17.10
CA LEU A 179 -2.99 -6.41 -17.92
C LEU A 179 -1.73 -6.34 -17.06
N LEU A 180 -1.78 -5.59 -15.96
CA LEU A 180 -0.67 -5.48 -15.02
C LEU A 180 -0.35 -6.83 -14.37
N MET A 181 -1.37 -7.60 -13.99
CA MET A 181 -1.19 -8.95 -13.45
C MET A 181 -0.70 -9.94 -14.51
N PHE A 182 -1.10 -9.76 -15.77
CA PHE A 182 -0.69 -10.62 -16.88
C PHE A 182 0.76 -10.39 -17.30
N TYR A 183 1.22 -9.14 -17.32
CA TYR A 183 2.56 -8.79 -17.82
C TYR A 183 3.70 -9.02 -16.82
N LYS A 184 3.44 -9.04 -15.51
CA LYS A 184 4.50 -9.15 -14.48
C LYS A 184 4.10 -9.98 -13.27
N GLN A 185 4.05 -11.30 -13.46
CA GLN A 185 3.77 -12.29 -12.41
C GLN A 185 4.87 -12.35 -11.30
N GLU A 186 6.09 -11.86 -11.58
CA GLU A 186 7.19 -11.80 -10.61
C GLU A 186 7.36 -10.40 -9.94
N GLY A 187 6.55 -9.41 -10.34
CA GLY A 187 6.66 -8.02 -9.91
C GLY A 187 7.67 -7.19 -10.73
N ILE A 188 7.58 -5.85 -10.66
CA ILE A 188 8.46 -4.95 -11.43
C ILE A 188 9.90 -5.00 -10.94
N LEU A 189 10.10 -5.15 -9.63
CA LEU A 189 11.40 -5.33 -9.00
C LEU A 189 11.32 -6.60 -8.14
N PRO A 190 11.68 -7.78 -8.65
CA PRO A 190 11.67 -9.02 -7.87
C PRO A 190 12.76 -9.00 -6.78
N GLU A 191 12.56 -9.75 -5.70
CA GLU A 191 13.56 -9.89 -4.64
C GLU A 191 14.75 -10.73 -5.11
N GLU A 192 15.97 -10.20 -4.98
CA GLU A 192 17.19 -10.96 -5.24
C GLU A 192 17.28 -12.15 -4.27
N ARG A 193 17.22 -13.37 -4.82
CA ARG A 193 17.46 -14.59 -4.04
C ARG A 193 18.93 -14.64 -3.63
N PRO A 194 19.27 -14.97 -2.37
CA PRO A 194 20.65 -15.24 -1.99
C PRO A 194 21.20 -16.35 -2.89
N LYS A 195 22.34 -16.12 -3.56
CA LYS A 195 23.01 -17.17 -4.34
C LYS A 195 23.33 -18.33 -3.40
N SER A 196 22.90 -19.54 -3.77
CA SER A 196 23.23 -20.76 -3.04
C SER A 196 24.76 -20.85 -2.88
N THR A 197 25.23 -20.95 -1.64
CA THR A 197 26.66 -21.16 -1.35
C THR A 197 27.09 -22.60 -1.59
N LEU A 198 26.17 -23.48 -2.00
CA LEU A 198 26.49 -24.86 -2.33
C LEU A 198 27.15 -24.92 -3.72
N PRO A 199 28.26 -25.68 -3.86
CA PRO A 199 28.89 -25.89 -5.15
C PRO A 199 27.89 -26.56 -6.12
N PRO A 200 27.92 -26.21 -7.42
CA PRO A 200 26.95 -26.70 -8.42
C PRO A 200 26.80 -28.22 -8.49
N SER A 201 27.85 -28.96 -8.12
CA SER A 201 27.89 -30.43 -8.11
C SER A 201 26.97 -31.11 -7.10
N LEU A 202 26.42 -30.37 -6.13
CA LEU A 202 25.51 -30.90 -5.11
C LEU A 202 24.03 -30.57 -5.38
N LEU A 203 23.75 -29.73 -6.39
CA LEU A 203 22.38 -29.32 -6.73
C LEU A 203 21.68 -30.28 -7.70
N ASP A 204 22.44 -31.14 -8.37
CA ASP A 204 21.97 -31.99 -9.50
C ASP A 204 21.65 -33.45 -9.08
N LYS A 205 21.61 -33.74 -7.77
CA LYS A 205 21.43 -35.11 -7.24
C LYS A 205 20.11 -35.35 -6.50
N GLY A 206 19.11 -34.48 -6.67
CA GLY A 206 17.80 -34.57 -6.03
C GLY A 206 16.69 -34.80 -7.04
#